data_AF-A0A257WVH7-F1
#
_entry.id   AF-A0A257WVH7-F1
#
_cell.length_a   1.000
_cell.length_b   1.000
_cell.length_c   1.000
_cell.angle_alpha   90.00
_cell.angle_beta   90.00
_cell.angle_gamma   90.00
#
_symmetry.space_group_name_H-M   'P 1'
#
loop_
_entity.id
_entity.type
_entity.pdbx_description
1 polymer ?
#
loop_
_entity_poly.entity_id
_entity_poly.type
_entity_poly.pdbx_seq_one_letter_code
_entity_poly.pdbx_strand_id
1 'polypeptide(L)'
;MLDRLTILFAKRPRTAEDWVARMGNPVVGARMQAAFLAWLESDPEHLRRYELAKAEQAALEDLRGTFAMDLARLRRSERHVASPRRFVLAGGLAVAALAF
;
A
#
# COMPACT_ATOMS: atom_id res chain seq x y z
N MET A 1 -16.27 -3.51 22.09
CA MET A 1 -17.54 -3.77 21.37
C MET A 1 -17.74 -2.83 20.17
N LEU A 2 -17.21 -1.59 20.21
CA LEU A 2 -17.24 -0.62 19.10
C LEU A 2 -16.49 -1.06 17.82
N ASP A 3 -15.49 -1.94 17.94
CA ASP A 3 -14.69 -2.44 16.81
C ASP A 3 -15.51 -3.12 15.70
N ARG A 4 -16.61 -3.80 16.06
CA ARG A 4 -17.50 -4.48 15.10
C ARG A 4 -18.34 -3.50 14.27
N LEU A 5 -18.59 -2.30 14.77
CA LEU A 5 -19.33 -1.27 14.03
C LEU A 5 -18.44 -0.62 12.97
N THR A 6 -17.14 -0.47 13.22
CA THR A 6 -16.17 0.06 12.26
C THR A 6 -16.10 -0.80 10.98
N ILE A 7 -16.33 -2.11 11.10
CA ILE A 7 -16.40 -3.05 9.95
C ILE A 7 -17.66 -2.80 9.10
N LEU A 8 -18.78 -2.37 9.70
CA LEU A 8 -20.00 -2.03 8.95
C LEU A 8 -19.86 -0.70 8.18
N PHE A 9 -18.98 0.18 8.65
CA PHE A 9 -18.59 1.42 7.99
C PHE A 9 -17.30 1.29 7.18
N ALA A 10 -16.74 0.09 7.04
CA ALA A 10 -15.69 -0.16 6.06
C ALA A 10 -16.26 0.21 4.69
N LYS A 11 -15.83 1.37 4.20
CA LYS A 11 -16.28 2.06 2.98
C LYS A 11 -16.71 1.02 1.95
N ARG A 12 -18.02 0.93 1.67
CA ARG A 12 -18.54 -0.03 0.68
C ARG A 12 -17.78 0.21 -0.62
N PRO A 13 -17.14 -0.82 -1.22
CA PRO A 13 -16.49 -0.69 -2.52
C PRO A 13 -17.49 -0.13 -3.52
N ARG A 14 -17.13 0.98 -4.15
CA ARG A 14 -17.97 1.66 -5.17
C ARG A 14 -17.40 1.53 -6.58
N THR A 15 -16.12 1.18 -6.72
CA THR A 15 -15.46 1.05 -8.02
C THR A 15 -15.01 -0.38 -8.27
N ALA A 16 -14.79 -0.67 -9.54
CA ALA A 16 -14.29 -1.95 -9.99
C ALA A 16 -12.91 -2.28 -9.37
N GLU A 17 -11.98 -1.31 -9.31
CA GLU A 17 -10.65 -1.56 -8.76
C GLU A 17 -10.71 -1.94 -7.27
N ASP A 18 -11.59 -1.28 -6.52
CA ASP A 18 -11.83 -1.52 -5.10
C ASP A 18 -12.36 -2.93 -4.82
N TRP A 19 -13.12 -3.49 -5.78
CA TRP A 19 -13.56 -4.87 -5.77
C TRP A 19 -12.45 -5.84 -6.16
N VAL A 20 -11.63 -5.54 -7.18
CA VAL A 20 -10.50 -6.39 -7.56
C VAL A 20 -9.52 -6.54 -6.39
N ALA A 21 -9.19 -5.45 -5.69
CA ALA A 21 -8.29 -5.48 -4.54
C ALA A 21 -8.84 -6.34 -3.38
N ARG A 22 -10.16 -6.29 -3.12
CA ARG A 22 -10.79 -7.07 -2.04
C ARG A 22 -11.00 -8.53 -2.41
N MET A 23 -11.43 -8.82 -3.64
CA MET A 23 -11.65 -10.19 -4.13
C MET A 23 -10.35 -10.93 -4.43
N GLY A 24 -9.23 -10.20 -4.60
CA GLY A 24 -7.89 -10.79 -4.65
C GLY A 24 -7.37 -11.32 -3.31
N ASN A 25 -8.08 -11.07 -2.20
CA ASN A 25 -7.70 -11.60 -0.89
C ASN A 25 -8.18 -13.05 -0.73
N PRO A 26 -7.30 -14.02 -0.38
CA PRO A 26 -7.68 -15.42 -0.21
C PRO A 26 -8.66 -15.68 0.95
N VAL A 27 -8.84 -14.73 1.87
CA VAL A 27 -9.70 -14.86 3.07
C VAL A 27 -11.00 -14.04 2.94
N VAL A 28 -11.52 -13.88 1.72
CA VAL A 28 -12.74 -13.11 1.51
C VAL A 28 -13.97 -13.86 2.07
N GLY A 29 -14.64 -13.26 3.06
CA GLY A 29 -15.80 -13.87 3.73
C GLY A 29 -17.08 -13.87 2.87
N ALA A 30 -18.00 -14.79 3.16
CA ALA A 30 -19.25 -14.99 2.41
C ALA A 30 -20.10 -13.71 2.24
N ARG A 31 -20.15 -12.86 3.27
CA ARG A 31 -20.85 -11.56 3.20
C ARG A 31 -20.29 -10.64 2.12
N MET A 32 -18.98 -10.67 1.91
CA MET A 32 -18.31 -9.83 0.92
C MET A 32 -18.55 -10.37 -0.50
N GLN A 33 -18.57 -11.69 -0.66
CA GLN A 33 -18.92 -12.33 -1.92
C GLN A 33 -20.37 -12.01 -2.34
N ALA A 34 -21.31 -12.08 -1.39
CA ALA A 34 -22.70 -11.71 -1.66
C ALA A 34 -22.85 -10.24 -2.08
N ALA A 35 -22.12 -9.33 -1.44
CA ALA A 35 -22.12 -7.92 -1.81
C ALA A 35 -21.47 -7.67 -3.19
N PHE A 36 -20.48 -8.48 -3.57
CA PHE A 36 -19.86 -8.43 -4.90
C PHE A 36 -20.84 -8.88 -5.98
N LEU A 37 -21.54 -9.99 -5.76
CA LEU A 37 -22.57 -10.48 -6.69
C LEU A 37 -23.69 -9.45 -6.87
N ALA A 38 -24.20 -8.89 -5.78
CA ALA A 38 -25.22 -7.84 -5.85
C ALA A 38 -24.75 -6.58 -6.61
N TRP A 39 -23.46 -6.25 -6.53
CA TRP A 39 -22.87 -5.16 -7.31
C TRP A 39 -22.78 -5.51 -8.80
N LEU A 40 -22.36 -6.73 -9.15
CA LEU A 40 -22.33 -7.20 -10.55
C LEU A 40 -23.72 -7.25 -11.19
N GLU A 41 -24.73 -7.67 -10.43
CA GLU A 41 -26.13 -7.77 -10.92
C GLU A 41 -26.78 -6.40 -11.12
N SER A 42 -26.29 -5.35 -10.45
CA SER A 42 -26.89 -4.02 -10.51
C SER A 42 -26.69 -3.28 -11.84
N ASP A 43 -25.63 -3.60 -12.59
CA ASP A 43 -25.32 -3.00 -13.90
C ASP A 43 -24.47 -3.97 -14.72
N PRO A 44 -24.90 -4.37 -15.94
CA PRO A 44 -24.09 -5.22 -16.82
C PRO A 44 -22.71 -4.64 -17.15
N GLU A 45 -22.54 -3.32 -17.12
CA GLU A 45 -21.24 -2.66 -17.38
C GLU A 45 -20.24 -2.88 -16.24
N HIS A 46 -20.69 -3.21 -15.02
CA HIS A 46 -19.81 -3.50 -13.89
C HIS A 46 -18.92 -4.71 -14.13
N LEU A 47 -19.44 -5.75 -14.80
CA LEU A 47 -18.64 -6.92 -15.16
C LEU A 47 -17.49 -6.53 -16.09
N ARG A 48 -17.81 -5.75 -17.15
CA ARG A 48 -16.82 -5.28 -18.12
C ARG A 48 -15.73 -4.44 -17.46
N ARG A 49 -16.11 -3.52 -16.57
CA ARG A 49 -15.15 -2.68 -15.82
C ARG A 49 -14.30 -3.50 -14.85
N TYR A 50 -14.89 -4.50 -14.20
CA TYR A 50 -14.18 -5.40 -13.31
C TYR A 50 -13.13 -6.24 -14.04
N GLU A 51 -13.48 -6.78 -15.21
CA GLU A 51 -12.55 -7.53 -16.05
C GLU A 51 -11.42 -6.66 -16.57
N LEU A 52 -11.72 -5.43 -17.02
CA LEU A 52 -10.71 -4.47 -17.45
C LEU A 52 -9.73 -4.14 -16.31
N ALA A 53 -10.25 -3.79 -15.13
CA ALA A 53 -9.43 -3.48 -13.96
C ALA A 53 -8.54 -4.68 -13.55
N LYS A 54 -9.04 -5.91 -13.70
CA LYS A 54 -8.25 -7.12 -13.46
C LYS A 54 -7.12 -7.29 -14.46
N ALA A 55 -7.37 -7.00 -15.75
CA ALA A 55 -6.35 -7.06 -16.78
C ALA A 55 -5.26 -5.99 -16.57
N GLU A 56 -5.66 -4.77 -16.21
CA GLU A 56 -4.73 -3.69 -15.84
C GLU A 56 -3.88 -4.08 -14.62
N GLN A 57 -4.50 -4.65 -13.58
CA GLN A 57 -3.74 -5.15 -12.43
C GLN A 57 -2.73 -6.25 -12.83
N ALA A 58 -3.11 -7.17 -13.72
CA ALA A 58 -2.21 -8.22 -14.21
C ALA A 58 -1.02 -7.64 -14.98
N ALA A 59 -1.25 -6.61 -15.80
CA ALA A 59 -0.18 -5.90 -16.51
C ALA A 59 0.79 -5.20 -15.54
N LEU A 60 0.31 -4.76 -14.37
CA LEU A 60 1.11 -4.14 -13.33
C LEU A 60 1.85 -5.14 -12.41
N GLU A 61 1.51 -6.43 -12.43
CA GLU A 61 2.18 -7.42 -11.58
C GLU A 61 3.66 -7.59 -11.92
N ASP A 62 4.02 -7.49 -13.20
CA ASP A 62 5.42 -7.52 -13.63
C ASP A 62 6.22 -6.33 -13.04
N LEU A 63 5.59 -5.14 -13.01
CA LEU A 63 6.17 -3.95 -12.39
C LEU A 63 6.29 -4.07 -10.87
N ARG A 64 5.43 -4.85 -10.21
CA ARG A 64 5.45 -5.04 -8.76
C ARG A 64 6.79 -5.62 -8.29
N GLY A 65 7.38 -6.53 -9.05
CA GLY A 65 8.71 -7.10 -8.75
C GLY A 65 9.81 -6.03 -8.74
N THR A 66 9.80 -5.16 -9.74
CA THR A 66 10.74 -4.02 -9.85
C THR A 66 10.58 -3.06 -8.67
N PHE A 67 9.35 -2.65 -8.36
CA PHE A 67 9.10 -1.76 -7.21
C PHE A 67 9.47 -2.40 -5.87
N ALA A 68 9.22 -3.70 -5.68
CA ALA A 68 9.64 -4.40 -4.47
C ALA A 68 11.17 -4.42 -4.32
N MET A 69 11.90 -4.62 -5.42
CA MET A 69 13.36 -4.57 -5.43
C MET A 69 13.89 -3.16 -5.13
N ASP A 70 13.29 -2.12 -5.72
CA ASP A 70 13.67 -0.73 -5.49
C ASP A 70 13.37 -0.28 -4.06
N LEU A 71 12.22 -0.66 -3.50
CA LEU A 71 11.90 -0.42 -2.09
C LEU A 71 12.87 -1.15 -1.15
N ALA A 72 13.23 -2.40 -1.46
CA ALA A 72 14.22 -3.14 -0.67
C ALA A 72 15.60 -2.48 -0.73
N ARG A 73 15.99 -1.93 -1.90
CA ARG A 73 17.21 -1.16 -2.09
C ARG A 73 17.18 0.14 -1.28
N LEU A 74 16.09 0.90 -1.35
CA LEU A 74 15.91 2.14 -0.58
C LEU A 74 16.02 1.88 0.93
N ARG A 75 15.30 0.87 1.44
CA ARG A 75 15.34 0.47 2.85
C ARG A 75 16.72 -0.05 3.30
N ARG A 76 17.53 -0.57 2.38
CA ARG A 76 18.92 -0.97 2.65
C ARG A 76 19.84 0.25 2.73
N SER A 77 19.69 1.20 1.81
CA SER A 77 20.46 2.45 1.80
C SER A 77 20.21 3.28 3.06
N GLU A 78 18.96 3.41 3.51
CA GLU A 78 18.64 4.08 4.78
C GLU A 78 19.30 3.40 5.99
N ARG A 79 19.31 2.06 6.03
CA ARG A 79 19.98 1.30 7.09
C ARG A 79 21.51 1.44 7.07
N HIS A 80 22.11 1.69 5.92
CA HIS A 80 23.55 1.95 5.81
C HIS A 80 23.94 3.35 6.30
N VAL A 81 23.10 4.36 6.07
CA VAL A 81 23.30 5.71 6.62
C VAL A 81 23.09 5.72 8.15
N ALA A 82 22.19 4.88 8.66
CA ALA A 82 21.90 4.76 10.09
C ALA A 82 22.88 3.89 10.90
N SER A 83 24.05 3.53 10.36
CA SER A 83 25.13 2.97 11.18
C SER A 83 25.97 4.14 11.73
N PRO A 84 25.83 4.52 13.01
CA PRO A 84 26.69 5.52 13.61
C PRO A 84 28.05 4.84 13.81
N ARG A 85 28.87 4.87 12.77
CA ARG A 85 30.31 4.70 12.93
C ARG A 85 30.72 5.81 13.90
N ARG A 86 30.89 5.45 15.18
CA ARG A 86 31.50 6.26 16.22
C ARG A 86 32.90 6.64 15.72
N PHE A 87 32.97 7.70 14.92
CA PHE A 87 34.16 8.51 14.84
C PHE A 87 34.13 9.34 16.11
N VAL A 88 34.92 8.88 17.09
CA VAL A 88 35.30 9.69 18.23
C VAL A 88 36.06 10.88 17.66
N LEU A 89 35.35 11.97 17.41
CA LEU A 89 35.92 13.31 17.21
C LEU A 89 36.44 13.77 18.58
N ALA A 90 37.58 13.21 18.98
CA ALA A 90 38.47 13.86 19.91
C ALA A 90 39.17 14.97 19.13
N GLY A 91 38.68 16.21 19.26
CA GLY A 91 39.23 17.32 18.48
C GLY A 91 38.55 18.65 18.74
N GLY A 92 38.78 19.19 19.93
CA GLY A 92 38.93 20.65 20.10
C GLY A 92 37.68 21.50 19.91
N LEU A 93 36.98 21.72 21.01
CA LEU A 93 36.08 22.84 21.21
C LEU A 93 36.88 24.15 21.13
N ALA A 94 36.64 24.98 20.12
CA ALA A 94 37.12 26.37 20.09
C ALA A 94 35.97 27.31 19.73
N VAL A 95 35.46 27.96 20.76
CA VAL A 95 34.53 29.10 20.72
C VAL A 95 35.35 30.38 20.53
N ALA A 96 34.99 31.20 19.54
CA ALA A 96 35.16 32.67 19.51
C ALA A 96 34.37 33.18 18.28
N ALA A 97 33.20 33.82 18.40
CA ALA A 97 32.89 35.15 18.93
C ALA A 97 33.31 36.32 18.01
N LEU A 98 32.31 37.17 17.72
CA LEU A 98 32.33 38.58 17.30
C LEU A 98 32.31 38.94 15.80
N ALA A 99 31.14 39.44 15.39
CA ALA A 99 30.88 40.75 14.78
C ALA A 99 31.73 41.24 13.60
N PHE A 100 31.07 41.41 12.44
CA PHE A 100 30.85 42.73 11.82
C PHE A 100 29.69 42.67 10.82
#